data_AF-A0A7W4C3T3-F1
#
_entry.id   AF-A0A7W4C3T3-F1
#
_cell.length_a   1.000
_cell.length_b   1.000
_cell.length_c   1.000
_cell.angle_alpha   90.00
_cell.angle_beta   90.00
_cell.angle_gamma   90.00
#
_symmetry.space_group_name_H-M   'P 1'
#
loop_
_entity.id
_entity.type
_entity.pdbx_description
1 polymer ?
#
loop_
_entity_poly.entity_id
_entity_poly.type
_entity_poly.pdbx_seq_one_letter_code
_entity_poly.pdbx_strand_id
1 'polypeptide(L)'
;MKLNISKDAPNSGEITLEKFFQFNIIGNKKSDNRHQIDTFNAICFKTEIDTFNAKIDCEVIFTDFGDAKGKDKAKISFSDRVRYFDEISILQQFWGEESYRNDNREDFIKQCLIVFEIEPTEKDALIKDVELIYETLDKNSTLPLIINEDKDGVTPFILLPFSAKAHGGNKVRLEGDRSLKSLTILRDKIALGFWFQKTSNVVIKNQLNSDVINSEIIFNSKFKSPDFKIYYQIGNKVDVKKNLVSIKGGEDSSLDAEIVRVYSQSEITYFHDWAELGIYNSALLRLQNSTKVNKQISIEVKSVSSELLLEDVEATQSKEVHVFILSIFISVLISMGLDATRLASCDFTFFFPDIPIITESLIWLFVCGGFILKHLIYSKVYLIKENCKRVIKSLAVFVCFWVFCCFFIEKKMFTEWEDADILVLLGMKFSHWIQFFPLIDIVLSLYLFFSLIFYRYYEKNNRNKEHWFTKILKNFFGVR
;
A
#
# COMPACT_ATOMS: atom_id res chain seq x y z
N MET A 1 -12.73 6.46 -2.37
CA MET A 1 -12.83 7.60 -1.46
C MET A 1 -13.14 8.83 -2.28
N LYS A 2 -14.04 9.69 -1.79
CA LYS A 2 -14.39 10.95 -2.43
C LYS A 2 -14.43 12.06 -1.40
N LEU A 3 -13.84 13.20 -1.69
CA LEU A 3 -13.90 14.42 -0.89
C LEU A 3 -14.59 15.50 -1.71
N ASN A 4 -15.78 15.92 -1.30
CA ASN A 4 -16.47 17.06 -1.89
C ASN A 4 -16.22 18.30 -1.03
N ILE A 5 -15.76 19.38 -1.65
CA ILE A 5 -15.52 20.66 -1.01
C ILE A 5 -16.52 21.65 -1.61
N SER A 6 -17.37 22.22 -0.77
CA SER A 6 -18.44 23.12 -1.18
C SER A 6 -18.54 24.31 -0.24
N LYS A 7 -18.95 25.46 -0.79
CA LYS A 7 -19.35 26.62 0.01
C LYS A 7 -20.75 26.39 0.58
N ASP A 8 -20.99 26.77 1.83
CA ASP A 8 -22.32 26.65 2.49
C ASP A 8 -23.38 27.55 1.83
N ALA A 9 -22.97 28.63 1.15
CA ALA A 9 -23.88 29.51 0.41
C ALA A 9 -23.34 29.86 -0.99
N PRO A 10 -24.15 29.76 -2.07
CA PRO A 10 -23.73 30.05 -3.44
C PRO A 10 -23.35 31.52 -3.69
N ASN A 11 -23.77 32.44 -2.81
CA ASN A 11 -23.47 33.88 -2.88
C ASN A 11 -22.35 34.31 -1.91
N SER A 12 -21.63 33.38 -1.29
CA SER A 12 -20.40 33.73 -0.57
C SER A 12 -19.32 34.07 -1.59
N GLY A 13 -18.55 35.15 -1.35
CA GLY A 13 -17.55 35.68 -2.28
C GLY A 13 -16.50 34.67 -2.73
N GLU A 14 -15.55 35.09 -3.56
CA GLU A 14 -14.47 34.21 -3.99
C GLU A 14 -13.72 33.66 -2.77
N ILE A 15 -13.38 32.36 -2.79
CA ILE A 15 -12.58 31.71 -1.74
C ILE A 15 -11.32 31.19 -2.40
N THR A 16 -10.17 31.63 -1.90
CA THR A 16 -8.86 31.18 -2.35
C THR A 16 -8.34 30.16 -1.35
N LEU A 17 -7.96 28.97 -1.80
CA LEU A 17 -7.32 27.95 -0.96
C LEU A 17 -5.81 28.16 -1.00
N GLU A 18 -5.27 28.97 -0.09
CA GLU A 18 -3.82 29.23 -0.03
C GLU A 18 -3.02 27.93 0.03
N LYS A 19 -3.49 26.97 0.84
CA LYS A 19 -2.91 25.63 0.94
C LYS A 19 -3.98 24.56 0.99
N PHE A 20 -3.81 23.53 0.17
CA PHE A 20 -4.55 22.29 0.25
C PHE A 20 -3.57 21.11 0.35
N PHE A 21 -3.69 20.36 1.44
CA PHE A 21 -2.90 19.17 1.68
C PHE A 21 -3.83 18.01 2.04
N GLN A 22 -3.68 16.89 1.36
CA GLN A 22 -4.36 15.66 1.72
C GLN A 22 -3.35 14.51 1.83
N PHE A 23 -3.38 13.81 2.96
CA PHE A 23 -2.58 12.62 3.17
C PHE A 23 -3.45 11.41 3.46
N ASN A 24 -3.37 10.42 2.57
CA ASN A 24 -4.15 9.20 2.63
C ASN A 24 -3.27 8.05 3.07
N ILE A 25 -3.59 7.43 4.19
CA ILE A 25 -2.91 6.24 4.68
C ILE A 25 -3.82 5.05 4.45
N ILE A 26 -3.34 4.12 3.62
CA ILE A 26 -4.02 2.88 3.30
C ILE A 26 -3.39 1.79 4.16
N GLY A 27 -4.07 1.47 5.25
CA GLY A 27 -3.63 0.45 6.18
C GLY A 27 -3.57 -0.94 5.55
N ASN A 28 -2.77 -1.80 6.17
CA ASN A 28 -2.67 -3.19 5.78
C ASN A 28 -4.03 -3.89 5.84
N LYS A 29 -4.18 -4.88 4.96
CA LYS A 29 -5.36 -5.72 4.88
C LYS A 29 -5.58 -6.49 6.19
N LYS A 30 -6.74 -6.29 6.81
CA LYS A 30 -7.19 -7.04 7.99
C LYS A 30 -7.73 -8.42 7.58
N SER A 31 -7.91 -9.32 8.54
CA SER A 31 -8.33 -10.72 8.32
C SER A 31 -9.70 -10.87 7.62
N ASP A 32 -10.51 -9.83 7.65
CA ASP A 32 -11.84 -9.73 7.05
C ASP A 32 -11.84 -9.07 5.65
N ASN A 33 -10.67 -8.99 4.99
CA ASN A 33 -10.51 -8.33 3.69
C ASN A 33 -10.75 -6.80 3.72
N ARG A 34 -10.87 -6.19 4.91
CA ARG A 34 -11.04 -4.75 5.07
C ARG A 34 -9.72 -4.04 5.25
N HIS A 35 -9.67 -2.81 4.77
CA HIS A 35 -8.57 -1.90 4.97
C HIS A 35 -9.07 -0.73 5.80
N GLN A 36 -8.24 -0.32 6.75
CA GLN A 36 -8.42 0.96 7.41
C GLN A 36 -7.86 2.04 6.50
N ILE A 37 -8.66 3.05 6.18
CA ILE A 37 -8.23 4.21 5.42
C ILE A 37 -8.33 5.42 6.32
N ASP A 38 -7.19 6.05 6.54
CA ASP A 38 -7.05 7.30 7.29
C ASP A 38 -6.76 8.43 6.32
N THR A 39 -7.58 9.47 6.33
CA THR A 39 -7.42 10.64 5.47
C THR A 39 -7.26 11.87 6.34
N PHE A 40 -6.04 12.42 6.34
CA PHE A 40 -5.72 13.70 6.95
C PHE A 40 -5.86 14.80 5.91
N ASN A 41 -6.56 15.87 6.26
CA ASN A 41 -6.68 17.05 5.42
C ASN A 41 -6.17 18.27 6.19
N ALA A 42 -5.37 19.07 5.51
CA ALA A 42 -5.07 20.45 5.89
C ALA A 42 -5.64 21.37 4.82
N ILE A 43 -6.51 22.28 5.24
CA ILE A 43 -7.13 23.25 4.34
C ILE A 43 -6.91 24.63 4.94
N CYS A 44 -6.28 25.50 4.16
CA CYS A 44 -6.09 26.90 4.48
C CYS A 44 -6.76 27.75 3.42
N PHE A 45 -7.62 28.69 3.82
CA PHE A 45 -8.34 29.51 2.86
C PHE A 45 -8.51 30.97 3.31
N LYS A 46 -8.50 31.86 2.32
CA LYS A 46 -8.89 33.27 2.45
C LYS A 46 -10.29 33.48 1.91
N THR A 47 -11.00 34.41 2.51
CA THR A 47 -12.32 34.86 2.05
C THR A 47 -12.21 36.29 1.56
N GLU A 48 -12.90 36.65 0.48
CA GLU A 48 -13.00 38.04 0.07
C GLU A 48 -13.55 38.96 1.20
N ILE A 49 -13.11 40.21 1.14
CA ILE A 49 -13.06 41.26 2.19
C ILE A 49 -14.39 41.48 2.95
N ASP A 50 -15.53 41.16 2.33
CA ASP A 50 -16.87 41.39 2.91
C ASP A 50 -17.50 40.14 3.55
N THR A 51 -16.85 38.97 3.46
CA THR A 51 -17.47 37.67 3.77
C THR A 51 -16.66 36.74 4.67
N PHE A 52 -16.10 37.23 5.79
CA PHE A 52 -15.61 36.38 6.91
C PHE A 52 -16.71 35.48 7.55
N ASN A 53 -17.91 35.43 6.98
CA ASN A 53 -18.94 34.43 7.25
C ASN A 53 -18.85 33.21 6.31
N ALA A 54 -17.90 33.16 5.38
CA ALA A 54 -17.82 32.05 4.43
C ALA A 54 -17.45 30.76 5.17
N LYS A 55 -18.24 29.72 4.91
CA LYS A 55 -18.06 28.40 5.49
C LYS A 55 -17.79 27.43 4.37
N ILE A 56 -16.84 26.55 4.61
CA ILE A 56 -16.55 25.43 3.71
C ILE A 56 -17.08 24.17 4.36
N ASP A 57 -17.97 23.49 3.65
CA ASP A 57 -18.40 22.15 4.00
C ASP A 57 -17.60 21.14 3.19
N CYS A 58 -16.92 20.23 3.90
CA CYS A 58 -16.16 19.11 3.37
C CYS A 58 -16.93 17.82 3.62
N GLU A 59 -17.40 17.14 2.59
CA GLU A 59 -18.06 15.84 2.70
C GLU A 59 -17.12 14.73 2.24
N VAL A 60 -16.79 13.80 3.15
CA VAL A 60 -15.96 12.63 2.83
C VAL A 60 -16.85 11.40 2.66
N ILE A 61 -16.72 10.71 1.54
CA ILE A 61 -17.49 9.52 1.21
C ILE A 61 -16.51 8.36 0.96
N PHE A 62 -16.68 7.28 1.72
CA PHE A 62 -16.01 6.01 1.44
C PHE A 62 -17.03 5.02 0.87
N THR A 63 -16.68 4.41 -0.26
CA THR A 63 -17.46 3.34 -0.87
C THR A 63 -16.91 2.00 -0.38
N ASP A 64 -17.74 1.23 0.33
CA ASP A 64 -17.40 -0.12 0.79
C ASP A 64 -17.88 -1.13 -0.28
N PHE A 65 -16.94 -1.85 -0.90
CA PHE A 65 -17.26 -2.87 -1.92
C PHE A 65 -17.78 -4.19 -1.32
N GLY A 66 -17.78 -4.34 0.00
CA GLY A 66 -18.33 -5.49 0.70
C GLY A 66 -19.84 -5.46 0.85
N ASP A 67 -20.46 -4.27 0.75
CA ASP A 67 -21.92 -4.11 0.90
C ASP A 67 -22.61 -4.05 -0.47
N ALA A 68 -22.91 -5.23 -1.02
CA ALA A 68 -23.58 -5.41 -2.31
C ALA A 68 -24.99 -4.78 -2.40
N LYS A 69 -25.55 -4.25 -1.29
CA LYS A 69 -26.85 -3.59 -1.25
C LYS A 69 -26.78 -2.07 -1.08
N GLY A 70 -25.58 -1.50 -0.89
CA GLY A 70 -25.38 -0.05 -0.76
C GLY A 70 -26.19 0.60 0.37
N LYS A 71 -26.57 -0.18 1.40
CA LYS A 71 -27.46 0.30 2.47
C LYS A 71 -26.68 0.88 3.65
N ASP A 72 -25.48 0.40 3.90
CA ASP A 72 -24.62 0.92 4.96
C ASP A 72 -23.46 1.71 4.34
N LYS A 73 -23.60 3.05 4.32
CA LYS A 73 -22.44 3.93 4.11
C LYS A 73 -21.39 3.56 5.16
N ALA A 74 -20.14 3.37 4.73
CA ALA A 74 -19.06 3.02 5.63
C ALA A 74 -19.04 3.97 6.83
N LYS A 75 -18.97 3.42 8.05
CA LYS A 75 -18.91 4.25 9.26
C LYS A 75 -17.63 5.08 9.20
N ILE A 76 -17.78 6.39 9.36
CA ILE A 76 -16.65 7.33 9.34
C ILE A 76 -16.50 7.94 10.73
N SER A 77 -15.31 7.82 11.33
CA SER A 77 -14.94 8.60 12.51
C SER A 77 -14.27 9.90 12.09
N PHE A 78 -14.45 10.93 12.92
CA PHE A 78 -13.85 12.25 12.74
C PHE A 78 -12.99 12.55 13.95
N SER A 79 -11.80 13.11 13.70
CA SER A 79 -10.97 13.72 14.73
C SER A 79 -10.51 15.08 14.25
N ASP A 80 -10.70 16.11 15.08
CA ASP A 80 -10.02 17.38 14.91
C ASP A 80 -8.53 17.19 15.20
N ARG A 81 -7.68 17.88 14.45
CA ARG A 81 -6.21 17.81 14.56
C ARG A 81 -5.59 19.21 14.59
N VAL A 82 -6.31 20.21 15.10
CA VAL A 82 -5.83 21.60 15.21
C VAL A 82 -4.46 21.70 15.90
N ARG A 83 -4.19 20.81 16.88
CA ARG A 83 -2.90 20.70 17.58
C ARG A 83 -1.68 20.50 16.67
N TYR A 84 -1.86 20.03 15.43
CA TYR A 84 -0.74 19.91 14.48
C TYR A 84 -0.15 21.28 14.13
N PHE A 85 -0.92 22.37 14.26
CA PHE A 85 -0.38 23.72 14.14
C PHE A 85 0.60 24.08 15.27
N ASP A 86 0.65 23.29 16.35
CA ASP A 86 1.59 23.53 17.44
C ASP A 86 3.01 23.03 17.13
N GLU A 87 3.13 22.05 16.24
CA GLU A 87 4.38 21.39 15.88
C GLU A 87 5.10 22.15 14.74
N ILE A 88 5.51 23.40 15.02
CA ILE A 88 6.04 24.34 14.01
C ILE A 88 7.24 23.80 13.22
N SER A 89 8.14 23.05 13.86
CA SER A 89 9.31 22.45 13.19
C SER A 89 8.90 21.42 12.12
N ILE A 90 7.76 20.77 12.29
CA ILE A 90 7.19 19.86 11.30
C ILE A 90 6.50 20.68 10.20
N LEU A 91 5.73 21.69 10.57
CA LEU A 91 5.06 22.56 9.59
C LEU A 91 6.05 23.25 8.65
N GLN A 92 7.17 23.78 9.15
CA GLN A 92 8.20 24.45 8.35
C GLN A 92 8.69 23.58 7.18
N GLN A 93 8.78 22.25 7.37
CA GLN A 93 9.17 21.31 6.31
C GLN A 93 8.14 21.20 5.18
N PHE A 94 6.86 21.50 5.43
CA PHE A 94 5.78 21.38 4.43
C PHE A 94 5.17 22.72 4.00
N TRP A 95 5.32 23.78 4.80
CA TRP A 95 4.65 25.07 4.68
C TRP A 95 5.61 26.25 4.46
N GLY A 96 6.92 26.02 4.47
CA GLY A 96 7.95 27.04 4.21
C GLY A 96 8.89 27.15 5.41
N GLU A 97 10.20 27.07 5.15
CA GLU A 97 11.25 27.04 6.19
C GLU A 97 11.26 28.33 7.03
N GLU A 98 10.94 29.47 6.40
CA GLU A 98 10.87 30.79 7.05
C GLU A 98 9.54 31.03 7.80
N SER A 99 8.64 30.04 7.81
CA SER A 99 7.37 30.16 8.54
C SER A 99 7.63 30.28 10.04
N TYR A 100 6.86 31.14 10.68
CA TYR A 100 7.11 31.59 12.05
C TYR A 100 5.86 31.49 12.91
N ARG A 101 6.03 31.02 14.15
CA ARG A 101 4.98 30.96 15.18
C ARG A 101 5.46 31.73 16.40
N ASN A 102 4.61 32.63 16.91
CA ASN A 102 4.96 33.44 18.07
C ASN A 102 3.90 33.36 19.16
N ASP A 103 4.34 33.11 20.39
CA ASP A 103 3.54 33.31 21.59
C ASP A 103 3.67 34.75 22.14
N ASN A 104 4.73 35.47 21.78
CA ASN A 104 4.95 36.86 22.14
C ASN A 104 4.29 37.84 21.15
N ARG A 105 3.29 38.57 21.64
CA ARG A 105 2.53 39.55 20.85
C ARG A 105 3.39 40.68 20.28
N GLU A 106 4.34 41.22 21.04
CA GLU A 106 5.18 42.33 20.58
C GLU A 106 6.09 41.90 19.43
N ASP A 107 6.64 40.71 19.54
CA ASP A 107 7.49 40.17 18.50
C ASP A 107 6.68 39.75 17.27
N PHE A 108 5.45 39.24 17.45
CA PHE A 108 4.51 39.01 16.35
C PHE A 108 4.19 40.30 15.58
N ILE A 109 3.95 41.41 16.28
CA ILE A 109 3.73 42.74 15.67
C ILE A 109 4.95 43.16 14.85
N LYS A 110 6.17 43.00 15.39
CA LYS A 110 7.41 43.33 14.67
C LYS A 110 7.55 42.51 13.39
N GLN A 111 7.27 41.21 13.47
CA GLN A 111 7.32 40.34 12.28
C GLN A 111 6.26 40.74 11.26
N CYS A 112 5.05 41.12 11.68
CA CYS A 112 4.02 41.62 10.76
C CYS A 112 4.47 42.90 10.03
N LEU A 113 5.10 43.85 10.73
CA LEU A 113 5.64 45.06 10.12
C LEU A 113 6.69 44.74 9.04
N ILE A 114 7.55 43.75 9.29
CA ILE A 114 8.63 43.35 8.38
C ILE A 114 8.08 42.57 7.18
N VAL A 115 7.34 41.49 7.43
CA VAL A 115 6.91 40.54 6.39
C VAL A 115 5.85 41.13 5.47
N PHE A 116 4.95 41.96 6.01
CA PHE A 116 3.87 42.58 5.24
C PHE A 116 4.16 44.03 4.83
N GLU A 117 5.37 44.53 5.11
CA GLU A 117 5.80 45.89 4.77
C GLU A 117 4.80 46.97 5.24
N ILE A 118 4.26 46.81 6.45
CA ILE A 118 3.24 47.73 7.00
C ILE A 118 3.92 49.03 7.45
N GLU A 119 3.35 50.17 7.04
CA GLU A 119 3.91 51.48 7.32
C GLU A 119 3.93 51.77 8.84
N PRO A 120 4.99 52.41 9.39
CA PRO A 120 5.07 52.71 10.82
C PRO A 120 3.90 53.54 11.37
N THR A 121 3.26 54.36 10.51
CA THR A 121 2.09 55.16 10.87
C THR A 121 0.85 54.33 11.16
N GLU A 122 0.80 53.08 10.70
CA GLU A 122 -0.32 52.16 10.86
C GLU A 122 -0.18 51.26 12.11
N LYS A 123 0.90 51.43 12.88
CA LYS A 123 1.24 50.57 14.02
C LYS A 123 0.14 50.46 15.07
N ASP A 124 -0.57 51.54 15.38
CA ASP A 124 -1.64 51.51 16.40
C ASP A 124 -2.85 50.67 15.97
N ALA A 125 -3.18 50.69 14.68
CA ALA A 125 -4.24 49.85 14.13
C ALA A 125 -3.77 48.38 14.00
N LEU A 126 -2.50 48.16 13.68
CA LEU A 126 -1.89 46.82 13.69
C LEU A 126 -1.94 46.19 15.09
N ILE A 127 -1.63 46.96 16.14
CA ILE A 127 -1.71 46.47 17.53
C ILE A 127 -3.13 45.98 17.85
N LYS A 128 -4.15 46.76 17.50
CA LYS A 128 -5.56 46.38 17.70
C LYS A 128 -5.95 45.11 16.94
N ASP A 129 -5.50 44.99 15.69
CA ASP A 129 -5.75 43.81 14.88
C ASP A 129 -5.09 42.57 15.49
N VAL A 130 -3.84 42.68 15.96
CA VAL A 130 -3.12 41.59 16.63
C VAL A 130 -3.79 41.23 17.96
N GLU A 131 -4.21 42.20 18.77
CA GLU A 131 -4.94 41.94 20.02
C GLU A 131 -6.21 41.12 19.75
N LEU A 132 -7.00 41.51 18.76
CA LEU A 132 -8.20 40.78 18.36
C LEU A 132 -7.91 39.35 17.89
N ILE A 133 -6.81 39.15 17.16
CA ILE A 133 -6.35 37.82 16.73
C ILE A 133 -6.05 36.95 17.94
N TYR A 134 -5.24 37.44 18.89
CA TYR A 134 -4.90 36.66 20.09
C TYR A 134 -6.13 36.40 20.97
N GLU A 135 -7.01 37.37 21.18
CA GLU A 135 -8.28 37.15 21.90
C GLU A 135 -9.16 36.09 21.25
N THR A 136 -9.14 36.02 19.92
CA THR A 136 -9.92 35.03 19.15
C THR A 136 -9.31 33.64 19.27
N LEU A 137 -7.97 33.53 19.23
CA LEU A 137 -7.26 32.25 19.29
C LEU A 137 -7.07 31.72 20.72
N ASP A 138 -6.99 32.58 21.73
CA ASP A 138 -6.91 32.19 23.15
C ASP A 138 -8.13 31.32 23.53
N LYS A 139 -9.31 31.62 23.00
CA LYS A 139 -10.53 30.80 23.16
C LYS A 139 -10.38 29.37 22.62
N ASN A 140 -9.50 29.18 21.65
CA ASN A 140 -9.22 27.89 20.99
C ASN A 140 -7.90 27.28 21.45
N SER A 141 -7.16 27.92 22.38
CA SER A 141 -5.84 27.50 22.83
C SER A 141 -4.83 27.27 21.70
N THR A 142 -4.91 28.10 20.65
CA THR A 142 -4.00 28.07 19.50
C THR A 142 -3.26 29.40 19.38
N LEU A 143 -2.21 29.45 18.56
CA LEU A 143 -1.42 30.67 18.32
C LEU A 143 -1.39 31.00 16.82
N PRO A 144 -1.28 32.29 16.45
CA PRO A 144 -1.18 32.66 15.05
C PRO A 144 0.17 32.24 14.48
N LEU A 145 0.20 32.01 13.16
CA LEU A 145 1.42 31.69 12.41
C LEU A 145 1.57 32.65 11.24
N ILE A 146 2.79 33.09 10.95
CA ILE A 146 3.13 33.74 9.69
C ILE A 146 3.68 32.66 8.77
N ILE A 147 2.98 32.43 7.66
CA ILE A 147 3.44 31.53 6.61
C ILE A 147 4.20 32.37 5.60
N ASN A 148 5.49 32.07 5.45
CA ASN A 148 6.38 32.68 4.49
C ASN A 148 7.10 31.57 3.73
N GLU A 149 6.81 31.46 2.44
CA GLU A 149 7.33 30.42 1.56
C GLU A 149 7.79 31.07 0.26
N ASP A 150 9.03 30.81 -0.14
CA ASP A 150 9.56 31.21 -1.44
C ASP A 150 9.00 30.30 -2.54
N LYS A 151 7.72 30.51 -2.89
CA LYS A 151 7.01 29.73 -3.90
C LYS A 151 6.16 30.63 -4.79
N ASP A 152 6.32 30.44 -6.11
CA ASP A 152 5.56 31.16 -7.13
C ASP A 152 4.04 31.12 -6.87
N GLY A 153 3.45 32.30 -6.74
CA GLY A 153 2.01 32.48 -6.56
C GLY A 153 1.51 32.31 -5.11
N VAL A 154 2.39 32.05 -4.15
CA VAL A 154 2.09 32.08 -2.72
C VAL A 154 2.62 33.41 -2.15
N THR A 155 1.72 34.28 -1.70
CA THR A 155 2.11 35.50 -0.98
C THR A 155 2.16 35.21 0.51
N PRO A 156 3.03 35.88 1.30
CA PRO A 156 3.02 35.70 2.75
C PRO A 156 1.63 35.96 3.33
N PHE A 157 1.24 35.21 4.36
CA PHE A 157 -0.05 35.37 5.01
C PHE A 157 0.00 34.95 6.48
N ILE A 158 -0.95 35.45 7.27
CA ILE A 158 -1.18 35.04 8.65
C ILE A 158 -2.16 33.87 8.64
N LEU A 159 -1.72 32.72 9.11
CA LEU A 159 -2.57 31.57 9.35
C LEU A 159 -3.15 31.63 10.77
N LEU A 160 -4.47 31.55 10.85
CA LEU A 160 -5.20 31.45 12.09
C LEU A 160 -5.73 30.01 12.26
N PRO A 161 -5.19 29.22 13.21
CA PRO A 161 -5.63 27.85 13.44
C PRO A 161 -7.02 27.79 14.09
N PHE A 162 -7.94 27.06 13.47
CA PHE A 162 -9.27 26.78 14.01
C PHE A 162 -9.59 25.29 14.00
N SER A 163 -10.36 24.83 14.99
CA SER A 163 -10.87 23.47 15.01
C SER A 163 -11.94 23.26 13.95
N ALA A 164 -11.80 22.17 13.20
CA ALA A 164 -12.83 21.70 12.29
C ALA A 164 -13.98 21.06 13.11
N LYS A 165 -15.23 21.25 12.67
CA LYS A 165 -16.40 20.74 13.40
C LYS A 165 -17.15 19.70 12.59
N ALA A 166 -17.46 18.55 13.19
CA ALA A 166 -18.36 17.59 12.56
C ALA A 166 -19.75 18.22 12.37
N HIS A 167 -20.34 18.07 11.18
CA HIS A 167 -21.59 18.74 10.82
C HIS A 167 -22.60 17.76 10.20
N GLY A 168 -23.08 16.80 11.00
CA GLY A 168 -24.08 15.81 10.58
C GLY A 168 -23.58 14.82 9.52
N GLY A 169 -23.88 13.54 9.72
CA GLY A 169 -23.44 12.47 8.81
C GLY A 169 -21.91 12.49 8.59
N ASN A 170 -21.49 12.60 7.33
CA ASN A 170 -20.08 12.53 6.94
C ASN A 170 -19.42 13.90 6.70
N LYS A 171 -20.13 15.00 6.96
CA LYS A 171 -19.66 16.36 6.68
C LYS A 171 -18.80 16.92 7.80
N VAL A 172 -17.86 17.77 7.42
CA VAL A 172 -17.02 18.59 8.29
C VAL A 172 -17.20 20.03 7.86
N ARG A 173 -17.47 20.91 8.82
CA ARG A 173 -17.61 22.34 8.61
C ARG A 173 -16.37 23.07 9.07
N LEU A 174 -15.81 23.88 8.16
CA LEU A 174 -14.69 24.77 8.39
C LEU A 174 -15.24 26.20 8.45
N GLU A 175 -15.15 26.81 9.62
CA GLU A 175 -15.70 28.13 9.92
C GLU A 175 -14.78 28.85 10.92
N GLY A 176 -14.39 30.08 10.62
CA GLY A 176 -13.62 30.95 11.52
C GLY A 176 -14.51 31.76 12.47
N ASP A 177 -13.89 32.57 13.33
CA ASP A 177 -14.63 33.50 14.19
C ASP A 177 -15.14 34.71 13.39
N ARG A 178 -16.38 35.12 13.66
CA ARG A 178 -17.00 36.29 13.03
C ARG A 178 -16.42 37.60 13.53
N SER A 179 -15.81 37.62 14.72
CA SER A 179 -15.13 38.80 15.28
C SER A 179 -14.07 39.34 14.32
N LEU A 180 -13.40 38.48 13.55
CA LEU A 180 -12.33 38.84 12.61
C LEU A 180 -12.80 39.81 11.51
N LYS A 181 -14.11 39.99 11.31
CA LYS A 181 -14.67 41.02 10.43
C LYS A 181 -14.28 42.44 10.81
N SER A 182 -13.94 42.72 12.07
CA SER A 182 -13.56 44.06 12.50
C SER A 182 -12.09 44.38 12.25
N LEU A 183 -11.29 43.43 11.78
CA LEU A 183 -9.90 43.67 11.42
C LEU A 183 -9.78 44.71 10.31
N THR A 184 -8.68 45.45 10.32
CA THR A 184 -8.42 46.56 9.42
C THR A 184 -7.26 46.23 8.51
N ILE A 185 -6.03 46.44 8.96
CA ILE A 185 -4.79 46.30 8.20
C ILE A 185 -4.50 44.84 7.85
N LEU A 186 -4.72 43.90 8.78
CA LEU A 186 -4.36 42.50 8.58
C LEU A 186 -5.44 41.68 7.86
N ARG A 187 -6.56 42.31 7.50
CA ARG A 187 -7.76 41.61 7.01
C ARG A 187 -7.50 40.78 5.75
N ASP A 188 -6.80 41.34 4.76
CA ASP A 188 -6.47 40.68 3.49
C ASP A 188 -5.30 39.70 3.61
N LYS A 189 -4.54 39.78 4.71
CA LYS A 189 -3.40 38.90 5.01
C LYS A 189 -3.80 37.62 5.73
N ILE A 190 -5.04 37.49 6.19
CA ILE A 190 -5.46 36.35 7.01
C ILE A 190 -6.01 35.21 6.18
N ALA A 191 -5.53 34.01 6.49
CA ALA A 191 -6.08 32.75 6.05
C ALA A 191 -6.49 31.90 7.26
N LEU A 192 -7.64 31.24 7.15
CA LEU A 192 -8.16 30.34 8.18
C LEU A 192 -7.62 28.94 7.92
N GLY A 193 -6.93 28.35 8.90
CA GLY A 193 -6.27 27.05 8.79
C GLY A 193 -6.99 25.96 9.60
N PHE A 194 -7.21 24.81 8.98
CA PHE A 194 -7.88 23.67 9.60
C PHE A 194 -7.11 22.38 9.33
N TRP A 195 -6.96 21.55 10.36
CA TRP A 195 -6.45 20.19 10.27
C TRP A 195 -7.47 19.20 10.82
N PHE A 196 -7.79 18.16 10.06
CA PHE A 196 -8.68 17.11 10.54
C PHE A 196 -8.40 15.76 9.89
N GLN A 197 -8.80 14.70 10.61
CA GLN A 197 -8.69 13.33 10.17
C GLN A 197 -10.08 12.71 10.02
N LYS A 198 -10.25 11.91 8.97
CA LYS A 198 -11.38 11.00 8.79
C LYS A 198 -10.86 9.58 8.66
N THR A 199 -11.44 8.67 9.42
CA THR A 199 -11.06 7.26 9.37
C THR A 199 -12.25 6.42 8.98
N SER A 200 -12.04 5.43 8.12
CA SER A 200 -13.05 4.42 7.82
C SER A 200 -12.41 3.05 7.64
N ASN A 201 -13.19 1.99 7.87
CA ASN A 201 -12.79 0.63 7.54
C ASN A 201 -13.67 0.16 6.38
N VAL A 202 -13.06 -0.14 5.23
CA VAL A 202 -13.79 -0.49 4.01
C VAL A 202 -13.18 -1.70 3.32
N VAL A 203 -14.00 -2.47 2.59
CA VAL A 203 -13.50 -3.44 1.63
C VAL A 203 -13.12 -2.69 0.36
N ILE A 204 -11.86 -2.85 -0.06
CA ILE A 204 -11.35 -2.28 -1.30
C ILE A 204 -11.68 -3.22 -2.46
N LYS A 205 -11.98 -2.65 -3.63
CA LYS A 205 -12.24 -3.41 -4.86
C LYS A 205 -10.98 -4.21 -5.23
N ASN A 206 -11.12 -5.52 -5.43
CA ASN A 206 -10.03 -6.35 -5.92
C ASN A 206 -10.21 -6.68 -7.41
N GLN A 207 -9.15 -6.52 -8.19
CA GLN A 207 -9.08 -6.88 -9.60
C GLN A 207 -7.84 -7.75 -9.84
N LEU A 208 -8.04 -9.02 -10.20
CA LEU A 208 -6.96 -9.95 -10.59
C LEU A 208 -5.80 -10.06 -9.57
N ASN A 209 -6.09 -10.02 -8.27
CA ASN A 209 -5.13 -10.00 -7.15
C ASN A 209 -4.45 -8.64 -6.89
N SER A 210 -4.97 -7.56 -7.45
CA SER A 210 -4.56 -6.19 -7.14
C SER A 210 -5.72 -5.43 -6.50
N ASP A 211 -5.42 -4.62 -5.50
CA ASP A 211 -6.41 -3.75 -4.87
C ASP A 211 -6.48 -2.43 -5.67
N VAL A 212 -7.69 -1.98 -5.99
CA VAL A 212 -7.93 -0.75 -6.77
C VAL A 212 -8.44 0.33 -5.84
N ILE A 213 -7.69 1.42 -5.74
CA ILE A 213 -8.02 2.56 -4.89
C ILE A 213 -8.33 3.76 -5.76
N ASN A 214 -9.60 4.14 -5.75
CA ASN A 214 -10.07 5.35 -6.40
C ASN A 214 -10.20 6.45 -5.37
N SER A 215 -9.54 7.58 -5.62
CA SER A 215 -9.67 8.82 -4.85
C SER A 215 -10.12 9.93 -5.77
N GLU A 216 -11.14 10.67 -5.37
CA GLU A 216 -11.68 11.80 -6.12
C GLU A 216 -11.86 12.99 -5.18
N ILE A 217 -11.33 14.14 -5.54
CA ILE A 217 -11.57 15.41 -4.86
C ILE A 217 -12.38 16.27 -5.82
N ILE A 218 -13.54 16.75 -5.38
CA ILE A 218 -14.43 17.61 -6.17
C ILE A 218 -14.58 18.95 -5.47
N PHE A 219 -14.37 19.99 -6.25
CA PHE A 219 -14.54 21.38 -5.87
C PHE A 219 -15.85 21.89 -6.50
N ASN A 220 -16.91 22.00 -5.69
CA ASN A 220 -18.24 22.45 -6.14
C ASN A 220 -18.33 23.98 -6.33
N SER A 221 -17.19 24.65 -6.37
CA SER A 221 -17.05 26.09 -6.59
C SER A 221 -15.69 26.34 -7.21
N LYS A 222 -15.48 27.52 -7.80
CA LYS A 222 -14.16 27.91 -8.26
C LYS A 222 -13.24 28.09 -7.05
N PHE A 223 -12.20 27.27 -6.97
CA PHE A 223 -11.13 27.41 -6.00
C PHE A 223 -9.79 27.52 -6.74
N LYS A 224 -8.93 28.38 -6.21
CA LYS A 224 -7.52 28.53 -6.59
C LYS A 224 -6.68 27.90 -5.50
N SER A 225 -5.70 27.08 -5.86
CA SER A 225 -4.77 26.50 -4.88
C SER A 225 -3.32 26.54 -5.34
N PRO A 226 -2.56 27.61 -5.05
CA PRO A 226 -1.17 27.73 -5.49
C PRO A 226 -0.27 26.67 -4.83
N ASP A 227 -0.64 26.17 -3.64
CA ASP A 227 0.04 25.05 -3.00
C ASP A 227 -0.91 23.87 -2.73
N PHE A 228 -0.93 22.95 -3.70
CA PHE A 228 -1.76 21.76 -3.72
C PHE A 228 -0.91 20.49 -3.64
N LYS A 229 -1.08 19.70 -2.59
CA LYS A 229 -0.29 18.50 -2.32
C LYS A 229 -1.19 17.32 -1.93
N ILE A 230 -1.00 16.18 -2.60
CA ILE A 230 -1.65 14.92 -2.22
C ILE A 230 -0.60 13.83 -2.03
N TYR A 231 -0.67 13.14 -0.91
CA TYR A 231 0.19 12.04 -0.55
C TYR A 231 -0.62 10.76 -0.29
N TYR A 232 -0.02 9.62 -0.61
CA TYR A 232 -0.56 8.29 -0.31
C TYR A 232 0.52 7.46 0.39
N GLN A 233 0.19 6.90 1.54
CA GLN A 233 1.01 5.90 2.21
C GLN A 233 0.37 4.53 1.99
N ILE A 234 1.13 3.59 1.45
CA ILE A 234 0.70 2.21 1.21
C ILE A 234 1.53 1.23 2.04
N GLY A 235 0.92 0.11 2.39
CA GLY A 235 1.59 -0.95 3.17
C GLY A 235 2.92 -1.40 2.55
N ASN A 236 3.87 -1.76 3.40
CA ASN A 236 5.22 -2.16 3.02
C ASN A 236 5.31 -3.39 2.09
N LYS A 237 4.28 -4.23 2.09
CA LYS A 237 4.17 -5.45 1.26
C LYS A 237 3.52 -5.18 -0.10
N VAL A 238 3.20 -3.94 -0.40
CA VAL A 238 2.37 -3.55 -1.53
C VAL A 238 3.10 -2.50 -2.36
N ASP A 239 3.02 -2.61 -3.68
CA ASP A 239 3.61 -1.65 -4.61
C ASP A 239 2.59 -1.18 -5.65
N VAL A 240 2.87 -0.04 -6.29
CA VAL A 240 2.00 0.55 -7.31
C VAL A 240 2.34 -0.06 -8.67
N LYS A 241 1.43 -0.90 -9.17
CA LYS A 241 1.56 -1.50 -10.51
C LYS A 241 1.23 -0.51 -11.61
N LYS A 242 0.19 0.29 -11.40
CA LYS A 242 -0.31 1.30 -12.34
C LYS A 242 -0.97 2.42 -11.56
N ASN A 243 -0.77 3.65 -12.02
CA ASN A 243 -1.54 4.79 -11.57
C ASN A 243 -2.11 5.55 -12.77
N LEU A 244 -3.24 6.21 -12.55
CA LEU A 244 -3.84 7.15 -13.48
C LEU A 244 -4.28 8.36 -12.66
N VAL A 245 -3.83 9.56 -13.03
CA VAL A 245 -4.34 10.79 -12.42
C VAL A 245 -4.83 11.73 -13.50
N SER A 246 -6.02 12.27 -13.28
CA SER A 246 -6.64 13.27 -14.13
C SER A 246 -7.05 14.49 -13.31
N ILE A 247 -6.68 15.66 -13.78
CA ILE A 247 -6.96 16.96 -13.14
C ILE A 247 -7.79 17.77 -14.12
N LYS A 248 -8.96 18.24 -13.68
CA LYS A 248 -9.88 19.04 -14.50
C LYS A 248 -9.94 20.47 -14.00
N GLY A 249 -9.80 21.39 -14.96
CA GLY A 249 -9.84 22.84 -14.75
C GLY A 249 -11.15 23.50 -15.17
N GLY A 250 -11.07 24.82 -15.40
CA GLY A 250 -12.19 25.68 -15.84
C GLY A 250 -12.73 25.30 -17.23
N GLU A 251 -11.83 25.02 -18.17
CA GLU A 251 -12.14 24.41 -19.47
C GLU A 251 -12.06 22.88 -19.29
N ASP A 252 -13.03 22.12 -19.83
CA ASP A 252 -13.17 20.67 -19.61
C ASP A 252 -11.99 19.80 -20.13
N SER A 253 -10.86 20.42 -20.49
CA SER A 253 -9.60 19.74 -20.75
C SER A 253 -9.07 19.09 -19.46
N SER A 254 -8.97 17.77 -19.46
CA SER A 254 -8.25 17.01 -18.46
C SER A 254 -6.75 17.08 -18.71
N LEU A 255 -5.98 17.41 -17.68
CA LEU A 255 -4.53 17.27 -17.67
C LEU A 255 -4.16 15.98 -16.94
N ASP A 256 -3.27 15.21 -17.55
CA ASP A 256 -2.73 14.01 -16.93
C ASP A 256 -1.61 14.37 -15.95
N ALA A 257 -1.57 13.65 -14.83
CA ALA A 257 -0.53 13.73 -13.83
C ALA A 257 -0.15 12.32 -13.36
N GLU A 258 0.91 12.22 -12.56
CA GLU A 258 1.46 10.93 -12.13
C GLU A 258 1.61 10.88 -10.62
N ILE A 259 1.50 9.67 -10.06
CA ILE A 259 1.84 9.41 -8.66
C ILE A 259 3.22 8.77 -8.61
N VAL A 260 4.14 9.39 -7.88
CA VAL A 260 5.55 8.97 -7.79
C VAL A 260 5.94 8.66 -6.36
N ARG A 261 6.92 7.77 -6.20
CA ARG A 261 7.45 7.40 -4.89
C ARG A 261 8.33 8.52 -4.33
N VAL A 262 8.21 8.76 -3.02
CA VAL A 262 9.06 9.70 -2.27
C VAL A 262 10.21 8.92 -1.65
N TYR A 263 11.45 9.23 -2.04
CA TYR A 263 12.64 8.51 -1.60
C TYR A 263 13.31 9.13 -0.35
N SER A 264 13.10 10.43 -0.09
CA SER A 264 13.68 11.16 1.06
C SER A 264 12.87 11.02 2.35
N GLN A 265 12.08 9.96 2.47
CA GLN A 265 11.12 9.78 3.56
C GLN A 265 11.78 9.62 4.94
N SER A 266 12.98 9.05 5.00
CA SER A 266 13.73 8.89 6.26
C SER A 266 14.35 10.18 6.78
N GLU A 267 14.41 11.23 5.97
CA GLU A 267 15.04 12.52 6.30
C GLU A 267 14.01 13.54 6.84
N ILE A 268 12.72 13.24 6.69
CA ILE A 268 11.62 14.14 7.07
C ILE A 268 11.12 13.75 8.46
N THR A 269 10.92 14.74 9.33
CA THR A 269 10.25 14.53 10.61
C THR A 269 8.74 14.67 10.42
N TYR A 270 7.98 13.64 10.80
CA TYR A 270 6.52 13.62 10.67
C TYR A 270 5.81 13.72 12.03
N PHE A 271 4.55 14.14 12.00
CA PHE A 271 3.66 14.15 13.16
C PHE A 271 3.62 12.77 13.82
N HIS A 272 3.53 12.75 15.16
CA HIS A 272 3.55 11.51 15.93
C HIS A 272 2.52 10.48 15.44
N ASP A 273 1.28 10.91 15.20
CA ASP A 273 0.21 10.02 14.72
C ASP A 273 0.56 9.37 13.36
N TRP A 274 1.30 10.08 12.48
CA TRP A 274 1.73 9.52 11.19
C TRP A 274 2.89 8.53 11.36
N ALA A 275 3.79 8.82 12.29
CA ALA A 275 4.87 7.91 12.67
C ALA A 275 4.32 6.59 13.23
N GLU A 276 3.32 6.65 14.12
CA GLU A 276 2.64 5.48 14.68
C GLU A 276 1.91 4.65 13.61
N LEU A 277 1.34 5.32 12.60
CA LEU A 277 0.75 4.66 11.43
C LEU A 277 1.80 4.08 10.47
N GLY A 278 3.08 4.14 10.83
CA GLY A 278 4.16 3.42 10.19
C GLY A 278 4.72 4.13 8.96
N ILE A 279 4.60 5.47 8.87
CA ILE A 279 5.09 6.23 7.72
C ILE A 279 6.53 5.81 7.39
N TYR A 280 7.49 5.85 8.32
CA TYR A 280 8.89 5.50 8.08
C TYR A 280 9.15 4.10 7.51
N ASN A 281 8.24 3.15 7.71
CA ASN A 281 8.42 1.75 7.32
C ASN A 281 7.60 1.37 6.08
N SER A 282 6.94 2.32 5.45
CA SER A 282 5.95 2.09 4.40
C SER A 282 6.25 2.96 3.18
N ALA A 283 5.74 2.59 2.00
CA ALA A 283 6.00 3.37 0.81
C ALA A 283 5.14 4.63 0.80
N LEU A 284 5.80 5.79 0.82
CA LEU A 284 5.17 7.08 0.59
C LEU A 284 5.17 7.44 -0.89
N LEU A 285 4.01 7.84 -1.37
CA LEU A 285 3.77 8.28 -2.73
C LEU A 285 3.24 9.72 -2.69
N ARG A 286 3.56 10.51 -3.70
CA ARG A 286 3.02 11.85 -3.88
C ARG A 286 2.50 12.05 -5.29
N LEU A 287 1.48 12.88 -5.43
CA LEU A 287 1.09 13.42 -6.72
C LEU A 287 2.21 14.35 -7.22
N GLN A 288 2.76 14.04 -8.40
CA GLN A 288 3.71 14.91 -9.09
C GLN A 288 2.99 15.73 -10.14
N ASN A 289 2.99 17.04 -9.94
CA ASN A 289 2.41 17.99 -10.87
C ASN A 289 3.45 18.44 -11.90
N SER A 290 3.06 18.46 -13.17
CA SER A 290 3.82 19.17 -14.21
C SER A 290 3.64 20.69 -14.08
N THR A 291 4.50 21.48 -14.72
CA THR A 291 4.35 22.96 -14.74
C THR A 291 2.98 23.40 -15.29
N LYS A 292 2.44 22.67 -16.27
CA LYS A 292 1.09 22.93 -16.82
C LYS A 292 0.00 22.68 -15.78
N VAL A 293 0.10 21.58 -15.04
CA VAL A 293 -0.81 21.24 -13.96
C VAL A 293 -0.75 22.29 -12.85
N ASN A 294 0.44 22.68 -12.39
CA ASN A 294 0.59 23.73 -11.38
C ASN A 294 -0.07 25.04 -11.82
N LYS A 295 0.19 25.48 -13.06
CA LYS A 295 -0.48 26.68 -13.62
C LYS A 295 -2.01 26.56 -13.62
N GLN A 296 -2.54 25.39 -14.00
CA GLN A 296 -3.98 25.17 -14.01
C GLN A 296 -4.58 25.23 -12.60
N ILE A 297 -3.97 24.56 -11.61
CA ILE A 297 -4.46 24.52 -10.22
C ILE A 297 -4.40 25.92 -9.57
N SER A 298 -3.38 26.73 -9.91
CA SER A 298 -3.29 28.13 -9.47
C SER A 298 -4.39 29.03 -10.04
N ILE A 299 -5.00 28.67 -11.18
CA ILE A 299 -6.07 29.44 -11.82
C ILE A 299 -7.45 28.93 -11.36
N GLU A 300 -7.71 27.65 -11.54
CA GLU A 300 -8.98 27.01 -11.20
C GLU A 300 -8.82 25.48 -11.21
N VAL A 301 -9.24 24.83 -10.12
CA VAL A 301 -9.37 23.36 -10.03
C VAL A 301 -10.81 22.97 -9.74
N LYS A 302 -11.38 22.08 -10.58
CA LYS A 302 -12.73 21.53 -10.39
C LYS A 302 -12.71 20.13 -9.79
N SER A 303 -11.79 19.28 -10.25
CA SER A 303 -11.65 17.95 -9.68
C SER A 303 -10.27 17.37 -9.88
N VAL A 304 -9.84 16.56 -8.92
CA VAL A 304 -8.65 15.71 -9.03
C VAL A 304 -9.09 14.27 -8.80
N SER A 305 -8.91 13.41 -9.79
CA SER A 305 -9.23 11.99 -9.69
C SER A 305 -7.96 11.17 -9.86
N SER A 306 -7.71 10.24 -8.95
CA SER A 306 -6.61 9.29 -9.01
C SER A 306 -7.12 7.86 -8.86
N GLU A 307 -6.63 6.97 -9.70
CA GLU A 307 -6.79 5.52 -9.58
C GLU A 307 -5.41 4.90 -9.32
N LEU A 308 -5.29 4.12 -8.25
CA LEU A 308 -4.10 3.37 -7.88
C LEU A 308 -4.39 1.88 -7.92
N LEU A 309 -3.64 1.14 -8.74
CA LEU A 309 -3.65 -0.31 -8.77
C LEU A 309 -2.48 -0.83 -7.95
N LEU A 310 -2.80 -1.41 -6.80
CA LEU A 310 -1.85 -1.89 -5.82
C LEU A 310 -1.67 -3.40 -5.94
N GLU A 311 -0.43 -3.88 -5.99
CA GLU A 311 -0.09 -5.30 -6.07
C GLU A 311 0.71 -5.75 -4.84
N ASP A 312 0.35 -6.92 -4.30
CA ASP A 312 1.09 -7.55 -3.22
C ASP A 312 2.41 -8.12 -3.76
N VAL A 313 3.52 -7.49 -3.37
CA VAL A 313 4.86 -7.82 -3.82
C VAL A 313 5.28 -9.18 -3.30
N GLU A 314 4.93 -9.55 -2.06
CA GLU A 314 5.29 -10.85 -1.50
C GLU A 314 4.56 -11.98 -2.23
N ALA A 315 3.28 -11.78 -2.54
CA ALA A 315 2.52 -12.74 -3.32
C ALA A 315 3.10 -12.92 -4.73
N THR A 316 3.59 -11.85 -5.36
CA THR A 316 4.19 -11.91 -6.70
C THR A 316 5.60 -12.51 -6.67
N GLN A 317 6.46 -12.11 -5.73
CA GLN A 317 7.79 -12.72 -5.53
C GLN A 317 7.68 -14.21 -5.19
N SER A 318 6.73 -14.59 -4.34
CA SER A 318 6.48 -16.00 -4.03
C SER A 318 6.13 -16.77 -5.30
N LYS A 319 5.25 -16.26 -6.17
CA LYS A 319 4.93 -16.91 -7.46
C LYS A 319 6.18 -17.05 -8.34
N GLU A 320 7.02 -16.02 -8.42
CA GLU A 320 8.26 -16.06 -9.20
C GLU A 320 9.22 -17.13 -8.68
N VAL A 321 9.42 -17.20 -7.35
CA VAL A 321 10.23 -18.24 -6.72
C VAL A 321 9.68 -19.63 -7.00
N HIS A 322 8.36 -19.83 -6.92
CA HIS A 322 7.74 -21.12 -7.26
C HIS A 322 7.94 -21.49 -8.73
N VAL A 323 7.79 -20.53 -9.66
CA VAL A 323 8.02 -20.75 -11.09
C VAL A 323 9.49 -21.05 -11.39
N PHE A 324 10.41 -20.37 -10.71
CA PHE A 324 11.85 -20.63 -10.82
C PHE A 324 12.21 -22.03 -10.33
N ILE A 325 11.71 -22.42 -9.14
CA ILE A 325 11.88 -23.77 -8.59
C ILE A 325 11.30 -24.81 -9.56
N LEU A 326 10.10 -24.58 -10.10
CA LEU A 326 9.48 -25.47 -11.09
C LEU A 326 10.34 -25.59 -12.35
N SER A 327 10.92 -24.49 -12.83
CA SER A 327 11.77 -24.47 -14.02
C SER A 327 13.05 -25.28 -13.80
N ILE A 328 13.66 -25.19 -12.62
CA ILE A 328 14.78 -26.06 -12.22
C ILE A 328 14.35 -27.52 -12.22
N PHE A 329 13.21 -27.85 -11.60
CA PHE A 329 12.71 -29.23 -11.58
C PHE A 329 12.47 -29.78 -12.98
N ILE A 330 11.82 -29.02 -13.86
CA ILE A 330 11.57 -29.44 -15.24
C ILE A 330 12.90 -29.61 -15.99
N SER A 331 13.87 -28.71 -15.79
CA SER A 331 15.19 -28.81 -16.40
C SER A 331 15.94 -30.07 -15.94
N VAL A 332 15.92 -30.37 -14.64
CA VAL A 332 16.48 -31.62 -14.09
C VAL A 332 15.77 -32.83 -14.68
N LEU A 333 14.44 -32.86 -14.70
CA LEU A 333 13.66 -33.97 -15.26
C LEU A 333 13.91 -34.21 -16.76
N ILE A 334 14.02 -33.13 -17.54
CA ILE A 334 14.36 -33.22 -18.97
C ILE A 334 15.79 -33.73 -19.15
N SER A 335 16.75 -33.19 -18.40
CA SER A 335 18.15 -33.63 -18.46
C SER A 335 18.34 -35.09 -18.03
N MET A 336 17.49 -35.61 -17.14
CA MET A 336 17.60 -36.99 -16.65
C MET A 336 17.07 -38.04 -17.62
N GLY A 337 15.97 -37.78 -18.34
CA GLY A 337 15.30 -38.83 -19.13
C GLY A 337 15.05 -38.54 -20.61
N LEU A 338 15.53 -37.40 -21.15
CA LEU A 338 15.52 -37.15 -22.60
C LEU A 338 16.93 -37.10 -23.22
N ASP A 339 17.97 -37.39 -22.43
CA ASP A 339 19.30 -37.66 -22.98
C ASP A 339 19.29 -39.03 -23.67
N ALA A 340 19.37 -39.01 -25.00
CA ALA A 340 19.35 -40.20 -25.85
C ALA A 340 20.47 -41.21 -25.51
N THR A 341 21.55 -40.76 -24.86
CA THR A 341 22.64 -41.62 -24.42
C THR A 341 22.31 -42.44 -23.17
N ARG A 342 21.32 -42.03 -22.38
CA ARG A 342 20.88 -42.73 -21.14
C ARG A 342 19.73 -43.70 -21.34
N LEU A 343 18.90 -43.52 -22.37
CA LEU A 343 17.80 -44.44 -22.70
C LEU A 343 18.29 -45.87 -23.01
N ALA A 344 19.55 -46.03 -23.44
CA ALA A 344 20.17 -47.34 -23.67
C ALA A 344 20.99 -47.85 -22.48
N SER A 345 21.06 -47.10 -21.38
CA SER A 345 21.79 -47.53 -20.19
C SER A 345 20.99 -48.59 -19.43
N CYS A 346 21.66 -49.67 -19.01
CA CYS A 346 21.04 -50.74 -18.23
C CYS A 346 20.33 -50.21 -16.98
N ASP A 347 20.86 -49.14 -16.38
CA ASP A 347 20.31 -48.52 -15.18
C ASP A 347 18.97 -47.82 -15.44
N PHE A 348 18.75 -47.21 -16.62
CA PHE A 348 17.49 -46.55 -16.96
C PHE A 348 16.39 -47.55 -17.32
N THR A 349 16.72 -48.53 -18.17
CA THR A 349 15.82 -49.65 -18.54
C THR A 349 15.40 -50.49 -17.32
N PHE A 350 16.22 -50.48 -16.26
CA PHE A 350 15.91 -51.14 -14.98
C PHE A 350 14.80 -50.43 -14.19
N PHE A 351 14.80 -49.09 -14.14
CA PHE A 351 13.76 -48.33 -13.43
C PHE A 351 12.48 -48.13 -14.25
N PHE A 352 12.59 -48.14 -15.57
CA PHE A 352 11.48 -48.00 -16.51
C PHE A 352 11.42 -49.21 -17.42
N PRO A 353 10.94 -50.37 -16.93
CA PRO A 353 10.95 -51.59 -17.70
C PRO A 353 10.12 -51.43 -18.97
N ASP A 354 10.62 -51.97 -20.07
CA ASP A 354 9.92 -51.95 -21.35
C ASP A 354 8.64 -52.79 -21.24
N ILE A 355 7.49 -52.12 -21.11
CA ILE A 355 6.17 -52.77 -21.06
C ILE A 355 5.73 -52.94 -22.53
N PRO A 356 5.18 -54.10 -22.95
CA PRO A 356 4.87 -54.43 -24.36
C PRO A 356 3.98 -53.44 -25.14
N ILE A 357 3.48 -52.37 -24.50
CA ILE A 357 2.55 -51.37 -25.04
C ILE A 357 3.04 -49.94 -24.75
N ILE A 358 3.96 -49.73 -23.79
CA ILE A 358 4.39 -48.41 -23.33
C ILE A 358 5.91 -48.39 -23.26
N THR A 359 6.53 -47.56 -24.09
CA THR A 359 7.98 -47.39 -24.10
C THR A 359 8.47 -46.73 -22.82
N GLU A 360 9.73 -46.99 -22.46
CA GLU A 360 10.38 -46.44 -21.26
C GLU A 360 10.29 -44.90 -21.20
N SER A 361 10.44 -44.23 -22.35
CA SER A 361 10.28 -42.78 -22.48
C SER A 361 8.85 -42.30 -22.19
N LEU A 362 7.82 -43.09 -22.57
CA LEU A 362 6.43 -42.78 -22.27
C LEU A 362 6.14 -42.96 -20.78
N ILE A 363 6.69 -43.99 -20.14
CA ILE A 363 6.59 -44.20 -18.69
C ILE A 363 7.24 -43.02 -17.94
N TRP A 364 8.44 -42.62 -18.35
CA TRP A 364 9.12 -41.45 -17.80
C TRP A 364 8.31 -40.16 -17.99
N LEU A 365 7.71 -39.95 -19.16
CA LEU A 365 6.81 -38.84 -19.43
C LEU A 365 5.58 -38.86 -18.52
N PHE A 366 5.02 -40.02 -18.20
CA PHE A 366 3.90 -40.13 -17.23
C PHE A 366 4.33 -39.75 -15.82
N VAL A 367 5.52 -40.17 -15.38
CA VAL A 367 6.08 -39.77 -14.08
C VAL A 367 6.31 -38.24 -14.04
N CYS A 368 6.95 -37.68 -15.07
CA CYS A 368 7.15 -36.24 -15.21
C CYS A 368 5.83 -35.46 -15.25
N GLY A 369 4.86 -35.95 -16.03
CA GLY A 369 3.50 -35.41 -16.10
C GLY A 369 2.80 -35.44 -14.74
N GLY A 370 2.97 -36.51 -13.98
CA GLY A 370 2.48 -36.63 -12.60
C GLY A 370 3.08 -35.58 -11.67
N PHE A 371 4.39 -35.33 -11.77
CA PHE A 371 5.08 -34.28 -11.01
C PHE A 371 4.62 -32.87 -11.38
N ILE A 372 4.50 -32.58 -12.68
CA ILE A 372 4.02 -31.28 -13.18
C ILE A 372 2.56 -31.08 -12.76
N LEU A 373 1.71 -32.09 -12.92
CA LEU A 373 0.29 -32.03 -12.54
C LEU A 373 0.14 -31.83 -11.02
N LYS A 374 0.95 -32.52 -10.22
CA LYS A 374 1.06 -32.30 -8.77
C LYS A 374 1.43 -30.85 -8.50
N HIS A 375 2.50 -30.33 -9.10
CA HIS A 375 2.96 -28.96 -8.86
C HIS A 375 1.98 -27.88 -9.34
N LEU A 376 1.29 -28.07 -10.48
CA LEU A 376 0.24 -27.16 -10.95
C LEU A 376 -0.94 -27.08 -9.97
N ILE A 377 -1.28 -28.19 -9.32
CA ILE A 377 -2.31 -28.25 -8.26
C ILE A 377 -1.85 -27.59 -6.96
N TYR A 378 -0.56 -27.64 -6.65
CA TYR A 378 -0.03 -26.96 -5.47
C TYR A 378 0.18 -25.45 -5.69
N SER A 379 0.61 -25.03 -6.89
CA SER A 379 0.92 -23.62 -7.20
C SER A 379 -0.31 -22.77 -7.54
N LYS A 380 -1.43 -23.37 -7.96
CA LYS A 380 -2.68 -22.63 -8.24
C LYS A 380 -3.92 -23.45 -7.92
N VAL A 381 -4.57 -23.25 -6.76
CA VAL A 381 -6.01 -23.55 -6.70
C VAL A 381 -6.87 -22.72 -5.72
N TYR A 382 -7.32 -21.57 -6.23
CA TYR A 382 -8.69 -21.07 -5.96
C TYR A 382 -9.70 -21.45 -7.08
N LEU A 383 -9.26 -22.04 -8.20
CA LEU A 383 -10.08 -22.23 -9.41
C LEU A 383 -10.55 -23.67 -9.73
N ILE A 384 -10.01 -24.70 -9.08
CA ILE A 384 -10.36 -26.11 -9.33
C ILE A 384 -11.29 -26.59 -8.22
N LYS A 385 -12.48 -27.07 -8.61
CA LYS A 385 -13.50 -27.65 -7.71
C LYS A 385 -12.86 -28.72 -6.81
N GLU A 386 -13.27 -28.73 -5.55
CA GLU A 386 -12.67 -29.55 -4.48
C GLU A 386 -12.66 -31.05 -4.77
N ASN A 387 -13.63 -31.55 -5.55
CA ASN A 387 -13.67 -32.95 -5.98
C ASN A 387 -12.57 -33.31 -6.99
N CYS A 388 -12.19 -32.40 -7.89
CA CYS A 388 -11.07 -32.60 -8.82
C CYS A 388 -9.72 -32.59 -8.08
N LYS A 389 -9.57 -31.76 -7.03
CA LYS A 389 -8.38 -31.82 -6.14
C LYS A 389 -8.21 -33.21 -5.54
N ARG A 390 -9.29 -33.84 -5.09
CA ARG A 390 -9.28 -35.17 -4.48
C ARG A 390 -8.85 -36.26 -5.46
N VAL A 391 -9.46 -36.29 -6.65
CA VAL A 391 -9.14 -37.29 -7.69
C VAL A 391 -7.68 -37.20 -8.11
N ILE A 392 -7.16 -35.99 -8.34
CA ILE A 392 -5.79 -35.83 -8.81
C ILE A 392 -4.76 -36.05 -7.68
N LYS A 393 -5.09 -35.73 -6.43
CA LYS A 393 -4.27 -36.15 -5.27
C LYS A 393 -4.16 -37.66 -5.19
N SER A 394 -5.27 -38.38 -5.36
CA SER A 394 -5.26 -39.84 -5.41
C SER A 394 -4.42 -40.38 -6.57
N LEU A 395 -4.48 -39.75 -7.73
CA LEU A 395 -3.66 -40.11 -8.89
C LEU A 395 -2.16 -39.91 -8.62
N ALA A 396 -1.77 -38.78 -8.02
CA ALA A 396 -0.38 -38.50 -7.68
C ALA A 396 0.16 -39.47 -6.61
N VAL A 397 -0.66 -39.82 -5.60
CA VAL A 397 -0.31 -40.84 -4.61
C VAL A 397 -0.16 -42.20 -5.27
N PHE A 398 -1.06 -42.54 -6.20
CA PHE A 398 -0.99 -43.80 -6.95
C PHE A 398 0.28 -43.89 -7.80
N VAL A 399 0.66 -42.80 -8.50
CA VAL A 399 1.90 -42.75 -9.28
C VAL A 399 3.12 -42.88 -8.37
N CYS A 400 3.17 -42.16 -7.23
CA CYS A 400 4.27 -42.30 -6.27
C CYS A 400 4.34 -43.70 -5.66
N PHE A 401 3.20 -44.31 -5.36
CA PHE A 401 3.11 -45.68 -4.83
C PHE A 401 3.52 -46.70 -5.88
N TRP A 402 3.12 -46.51 -7.14
CA TRP A 402 3.51 -47.37 -8.25
C TRP A 402 5.03 -47.32 -8.46
N VAL A 403 5.62 -46.12 -8.48
CA VAL A 403 7.08 -45.95 -8.50
C VAL A 403 7.71 -46.68 -7.32
N PHE A 404 7.24 -46.43 -6.09
CA PHE A 404 7.73 -47.13 -4.89
C PHE A 404 7.62 -48.67 -4.98
N CYS A 405 6.52 -49.20 -5.51
CA CYS A 405 6.34 -50.62 -5.74
C CYS A 405 7.29 -51.17 -6.81
N CYS A 406 7.51 -50.46 -7.91
CA CYS A 406 8.52 -50.82 -8.91
C CYS A 406 9.94 -50.84 -8.32
N PHE A 407 10.24 -49.96 -7.35
CA PHE A 407 11.51 -49.94 -6.62
C PHE A 407 11.69 -51.13 -5.64
N PHE A 408 10.60 -51.68 -5.09
CA PHE A 408 10.65 -52.74 -4.08
C PHE A 408 10.30 -54.14 -4.58
N ILE A 409 9.59 -54.27 -5.70
CA ILE A 409 9.17 -55.56 -6.28
C ILE A 409 10.20 -55.97 -7.32
N GLU A 410 11.39 -56.36 -6.86
CA GLU A 410 12.40 -57.02 -7.68
C GLU A 410 11.92 -58.45 -7.99
N LYS A 411 11.98 -58.91 -9.24
CA LYS A 411 11.69 -60.33 -9.56
C LYS A 411 12.77 -61.30 -9.00
N LYS A 412 13.93 -60.75 -8.62
CA LYS A 412 15.00 -61.45 -7.87
C LYS A 412 14.79 -61.46 -6.36
N MET A 413 13.89 -60.62 -5.82
CA MET A 413 13.66 -60.57 -4.38
C MET A 413 13.06 -61.89 -3.86
N PHE A 414 12.21 -62.59 -4.60
CA PHE A 414 11.61 -63.83 -4.07
C PHE A 414 12.54 -65.05 -4.05
N THR A 415 13.68 -65.02 -4.75
CA THR A 415 14.58 -66.19 -4.86
C THR A 415 15.73 -66.19 -3.84
N GLU A 416 16.02 -65.07 -3.18
CA GLU A 416 17.12 -64.97 -2.19
C GLU A 416 16.61 -64.84 -0.73
N TRP A 417 15.30 -64.96 -0.50
CA TRP A 417 14.70 -64.80 0.82
C TRP A 417 14.79 -66.03 1.73
N GLU A 418 15.31 -67.16 1.26
CA GLU A 418 15.28 -68.40 2.06
C GLU A 418 16.30 -68.44 3.20
N ASP A 419 17.42 -67.69 3.18
CA ASP A 419 18.52 -67.95 4.14
C ASP A 419 19.29 -66.73 4.69
N ALA A 420 18.77 -65.50 4.62
CA ALA A 420 19.53 -64.34 5.09
C ALA A 420 18.76 -63.40 6.04
N ASP A 421 19.46 -62.97 7.10
CA ASP A 421 18.95 -62.05 8.12
C ASP A 421 18.56 -60.70 7.49
N ILE A 422 17.28 -60.33 7.66
CA ILE A 422 16.65 -59.16 7.03
C ILE A 422 17.45 -57.87 7.28
N LEU A 423 18.05 -57.72 8.46
CA LEU A 423 18.84 -56.54 8.82
C LEU A 423 20.19 -56.45 8.09
N VAL A 424 20.85 -57.59 7.85
CA VAL A 424 22.14 -57.66 7.15
C VAL A 424 21.94 -57.41 5.66
N LEU A 425 20.86 -57.95 5.08
CA LEU A 425 20.46 -57.63 3.71
C LEU A 425 20.10 -56.16 3.53
N LEU A 426 19.35 -55.58 4.46
CA LEU A 426 19.04 -54.15 4.45
C LEU A 426 20.30 -53.29 4.53
N GLY A 427 21.25 -53.63 5.40
CA GLY A 427 22.51 -52.89 5.54
C GLY A 427 23.41 -52.98 4.31
N MET A 428 23.60 -54.17 3.75
CA MET A 428 24.41 -54.37 2.53
C MET A 428 23.75 -53.72 1.31
N LYS A 429 22.42 -53.81 1.17
CA LYS A 429 21.69 -53.16 0.07
C LYS A 429 21.62 -51.64 0.23
N PHE A 430 21.54 -51.08 1.44
CA PHE A 430 21.66 -49.64 1.67
C PHE A 430 23.06 -49.11 1.30
N SER A 431 24.11 -49.92 1.49
CA SER A 431 25.47 -49.57 1.04
C SER A 431 25.62 -49.62 -0.48
N HIS A 432 25.01 -50.61 -1.15
CA HIS A 432 24.92 -50.67 -2.61
C HIS A 432 24.08 -49.51 -3.18
N TRP A 433 23.03 -49.09 -2.48
CA TRP A 433 22.22 -47.91 -2.81
C TRP A 433 23.05 -46.61 -2.78
N ILE A 434 23.99 -46.47 -1.85
CA ILE A 434 24.86 -45.28 -1.80
C ILE A 434 25.93 -45.30 -2.91
N GLN A 435 26.32 -46.49 -3.38
CA GLN A 435 27.36 -46.66 -4.40
C GLN A 435 26.86 -46.66 -5.85
N PHE A 436 25.64 -47.13 -6.12
CA PHE A 436 25.10 -47.27 -7.49
C PHE A 436 24.21 -46.13 -7.95
N PHE A 437 23.66 -45.35 -7.03
CA PHE A 437 22.86 -44.19 -7.40
C PHE A 437 23.75 -42.95 -7.49
N PRO A 438 23.72 -42.18 -8.59
CA PRO A 438 24.26 -40.83 -8.55
C PRO A 438 23.53 -40.09 -7.43
N LEU A 439 24.27 -39.33 -6.62
CA LEU A 439 23.81 -38.57 -5.45
C LEU A 439 22.43 -37.89 -5.66
N ILE A 440 22.12 -37.51 -6.89
CA ILE A 440 20.85 -36.94 -7.37
C ILE A 440 19.62 -37.82 -7.13
N ASP A 441 19.67 -39.14 -7.33
CA ASP A 441 18.51 -40.03 -7.17
C ASP A 441 18.19 -40.33 -5.69
N ILE A 442 19.24 -40.40 -4.87
CA ILE A 442 19.14 -40.43 -3.40
C ILE A 442 18.55 -39.11 -2.90
N VAL A 443 19.00 -37.98 -3.45
CA VAL A 443 18.46 -36.65 -3.14
C VAL A 443 16.99 -36.52 -3.57
N LEU A 444 16.59 -37.07 -4.72
CA LEU A 444 15.21 -37.06 -5.19
C LEU A 444 14.30 -37.94 -4.31
N SER A 445 14.77 -39.11 -3.91
CA SER A 445 14.06 -40.04 -3.03
C SER A 445 13.94 -39.51 -1.61
N LEU A 446 15.01 -38.91 -1.07
CA LEU A 446 14.98 -38.22 0.22
C LEU A 446 14.07 -37.00 0.16
N TYR A 447 14.11 -36.21 -0.93
CA TYR A 447 13.19 -35.08 -1.13
C TYR A 447 11.73 -35.56 -1.20
N LEU A 448 11.43 -36.65 -1.91
CA LEU A 448 10.10 -37.26 -1.95
C LEU A 448 9.63 -37.69 -0.55
N PHE A 449 10.49 -38.38 0.20
CA PHE A 449 10.22 -38.85 1.55
C PHE A 449 10.04 -37.70 2.55
N PHE A 450 10.94 -36.72 2.53
CA PHE A 450 10.84 -35.52 3.37
C PHE A 450 9.64 -34.66 2.97
N SER A 451 9.31 -34.51 1.68
CA SER A 451 8.12 -33.76 1.24
C SER A 451 6.81 -34.38 1.75
N LEU A 452 6.76 -35.71 1.89
CA LEU A 452 5.61 -36.46 2.45
C LEU A 452 5.48 -36.29 3.97
N ILE A 453 6.61 -36.34 4.70
CA ILE A 453 6.64 -36.17 6.17
C ILE A 453 6.44 -34.71 6.57
N PHE A 454 7.10 -33.78 5.88
CA PHE A 454 6.94 -32.35 6.10
C PHE A 454 5.52 -31.89 5.78
N TYR A 455 4.84 -32.46 4.79
CA TYR A 455 3.43 -32.14 4.49
C TYR A 455 2.48 -32.40 5.67
N ARG A 456 2.60 -33.56 6.35
CA ARG A 456 1.79 -33.85 7.56
C ARG A 456 2.14 -32.95 8.75
N TYR A 457 3.39 -32.50 8.84
CA TYR A 457 3.84 -31.55 9.85
C TYR A 457 3.38 -30.10 9.56
N TYR A 458 3.36 -29.71 8.28
CA TYR A 458 2.98 -28.38 7.78
C TYR A 458 1.46 -28.13 7.86
N GLU A 459 0.64 -29.17 7.64
CA GLU A 459 -0.83 -29.11 7.78
C GLU A 459 -1.26 -28.96 9.25
N LYS A 460 -0.43 -29.45 10.20
CA LYS A 460 -0.75 -29.44 11.64
C LYS A 460 -0.32 -28.16 12.38
N ASN A 461 0.73 -27.47 11.91
CA ASN A 461 1.31 -26.30 12.59
C ASN A 461 1.18 -25.01 11.77
N ASN A 462 -0.05 -24.51 11.63
CA ASN A 462 -0.38 -23.33 10.83
C ASN A 462 -0.09 -21.97 11.51
N ARG A 463 0.77 -21.90 12.55
CA ARG A 463 0.93 -20.70 13.40
C ARG A 463 2.31 -20.02 13.43
N ASN A 464 3.40 -20.65 12.98
CA ASN A 464 4.72 -20.01 12.93
C ASN A 464 5.37 -20.28 11.57
N LYS A 465 4.97 -19.49 10.57
CA LYS A 465 5.46 -19.59 9.19
C LYS A 465 6.65 -18.66 9.00
N GLU A 466 7.54 -19.03 8.08
CA GLU A 466 8.69 -18.27 7.53
C GLU A 466 10.08 -18.46 8.15
N HIS A 467 10.26 -18.88 9.40
CA HIS A 467 11.62 -18.82 9.96
C HIS A 467 12.52 -20.03 9.64
N TRP A 468 11.98 -21.19 9.23
CA TRP A 468 12.78 -22.42 9.17
C TRP A 468 13.21 -22.83 7.74
N PHE A 469 12.31 -22.74 6.76
CA PHE A 469 12.63 -23.13 5.37
C PHE A 469 13.65 -22.18 4.73
N THR A 470 13.49 -20.88 4.98
CA THR A 470 14.43 -19.82 4.58
C THR A 470 15.80 -20.00 5.24
N LYS A 471 15.83 -20.48 6.50
CA LYS A 471 17.07 -20.76 7.24
C LYS A 471 17.79 -22.00 6.71
N ILE A 472 17.05 -23.00 6.22
CA ILE A 472 17.64 -24.15 5.51
C ILE A 472 18.19 -23.73 4.16
N LEU A 473 17.44 -22.97 3.36
CA LEU A 473 17.92 -22.51 2.06
C LEU A 473 19.15 -21.60 2.19
N LYS A 474 19.19 -20.70 3.19
CA LYS A 474 20.40 -19.89 3.48
C LYS A 474 21.59 -20.74 3.91
N ASN A 475 21.37 -21.78 4.71
CA ASN A 475 22.44 -22.68 5.17
C ASN A 475 22.91 -23.66 4.09
N PHE A 476 22.04 -24.08 3.17
CA PHE A 476 22.38 -25.06 2.12
C PHE A 476 22.96 -24.41 0.86
N PHE A 477 22.48 -23.23 0.46
CA PHE A 477 22.89 -22.58 -0.78
C PHE A 477 23.83 -21.38 -0.56
N GLY A 478 24.13 -21.01 0.68
CA GLY A 478 25.05 -19.91 0.98
C GLY A 478 24.62 -18.55 0.41
N VAL A 479 23.32 -18.37 0.11
CA VAL A 479 22.78 -17.11 -0.41
C VAL A 479 22.56 -16.17 0.78
N ARG A 480 23.31 -15.06 0.80
CA ARG A 480 23.17 -14.00 1.82
C ARG A 480 21.83 -13.29 1.70
#